data_AF-A0AA43TLG6-F1
#
_entry.id   AF-A0AA43TLG6-F1
#
_cell.length_a   1.000
_cell.length_b   1.000
_cell.length_c   1.000
_cell.angle_alpha   90.00
_cell.angle_beta   90.00
_cell.angle_gamma   90.00
#
_symmetry.space_group_name_H-M   'P 1'
#
loop_
_entity.id
_entity.type
_entity.pdbx_description
1 polymer ?
#
loop_
_entity_poly.entity_id
_entity_poly.type
_entity_poly.pdbx_seq_one_letter_code
_entity_poly.pdbx_strand_id
1 'polypeptide(L)' 'MNTKVISAHVPEKLADKVDPIAARLERSRDWIIKQAWRIGSDKKKSAGV' A
#
# COMPACT_ATOMS: atom_id res chain seq x y z
N MET A 1 -16.32 -13.96 19.89
CA MET A 1 -15.75 -12.84 19.09
C MET A 1 -14.87 -13.48 18.03
N ASN A 2 -15.09 -13.20 16.74
CA ASN A 2 -14.38 -13.88 15.65
C ASN A 2 -13.50 -12.88 14.89
N THR A 3 -12.20 -12.87 15.19
CA THR A 3 -11.20 -12.01 14.53
C THR A 3 -10.54 -12.79 13.40
N LYS A 4 -10.42 -12.17 12.22
CA LYS A 4 -9.74 -12.75 11.06
C LYS A 4 -8.52 -11.91 10.72
N VAL A 5 -7.36 -12.55 10.70
CA VAL A 5 -6.10 -11.92 10.29
C VAL A 5 -5.94 -12.08 8.79
N ILE A 6 -5.53 -11.00 8.12
CA ILE A 6 -5.21 -11.01 6.69
C ILE A 6 -3.80 -10.44 6.55
N SER A 7 -2.93 -11.16 5.85
CA SER A 7 -1.55 -10.76 5.58
C SER A 7 -1.41 -10.48 4.08
N ALA A 8 -0.83 -9.34 3.72
CA ALA A 8 -0.61 -8.94 2.33
C ALA A 8 0.88 -8.65 2.10
N HIS A 9 1.41 -9.14 0.98
CA HIS A 9 2.75 -8.80 0.54
C HIS A 9 2.73 -7.45 -0.17
N VAL A 10 3.60 -6.55 0.25
CA VAL A 10 3.78 -5.24 -0.38
C VAL A 10 5.19 -5.14 -0.98
N PRO A 11 5.39 -4.39 -2.06
CA PRO A 11 6.73 -4.12 -2.58
C PRO A 11 7.60 -3.42 -1.52
N GLU A 12 8.86 -3.82 -1.41
CA GLU A 12 9.83 -3.27 -0.44
C GLU A 12 9.87 -1.74 -0.46
N LYS A 13 10.03 -1.14 -1.65
CA LYS A 13 10.03 0.32 -1.85
C LYS A 13 8.75 1.02 -1.35
N LEU A 14 7.62 0.31 -1.33
CA LEU A 14 6.37 0.84 -0.79
C LEU A 14 6.35 0.70 0.73
N ALA A 15 6.82 -0.43 1.28
CA ALA A 15 6.91 -0.67 2.72
C ALA A 15 7.73 0.42 3.42
N ASP A 16 8.89 0.79 2.86
CA ASP A 16 9.74 1.88 3.37
C ASP A 16 9.03 3.24 3.43
N LYS A 17 8.02 3.45 2.59
CA LYS A 17 7.29 4.72 2.48
C LYS A 17 5.99 4.74 3.25
N VAL A 18 5.42 3.57 3.56
CA VAL A 18 4.12 3.46 4.25
C VAL A 18 4.19 4.10 5.64
N ASP A 19 5.23 3.80 6.41
CA ASP A 19 5.39 4.29 7.79
C ASP A 19 5.49 5.83 7.88
N PRO A 20 6.39 6.50 7.13
CA PRO A 20 6.48 7.96 7.19
C PRO A 20 5.23 8.66 6.66
N ILE A 21 4.53 8.07 5.67
CA ILE A 21 3.27 8.63 5.15
C ILE A 21 2.13 8.45 6.15
N ALA A 22 2.02 7.28 6.78
CA ALA A 22 1.04 7.00 7.82
C ALA A 22 1.20 7.95 9.01
N ALA A 23 2.44 8.21 9.43
CA ALA A 23 2.77 9.17 10.47
C ALA A 23 2.41 10.61 10.06
N ARG A 24 2.70 11.03 8.82
CA ARG A 24 2.34 12.37 8.32
C ARG A 24 0.85 12.61 8.18
N LEU A 25 0.08 11.58 7.85
CA LEU A 25 -1.35 11.69 7.58
C LEU A 25 -2.23 11.31 8.78
N GLU A 26 -1.64 10.86 9.90
CA GLU A 26 -2.36 10.35 11.07
C GLU A 26 -3.39 9.27 10.67
N ARG A 27 -2.95 8.34 9.83
CA ARG A 27 -3.77 7.25 9.28
C ARG A 27 -3.11 5.90 9.47
N SER A 28 -3.92 4.86 9.47
CA SER A 28 -3.45 3.48 9.61
C SER A 28 -2.66 3.02 8.37
N ARG A 29 -1.61 2.22 8.59
CA ARG A 29 -0.78 1.63 7.53
C ARG A 29 -1.61 0.88 6.50
N ASP A 30 -2.61 0.11 6.93
CA ASP A 30 -3.57 -0.58 6.05
C ASP A 30 -4.33 0.37 5.11
N TRP A 31 -4.70 1.55 5.59
CA TRP A 31 -5.39 2.56 4.78
C TRP A 31 -4.45 3.12 3.71
N ILE A 32 -3.18 3.39 4.06
CA ILE A 32 -2.14 3.84 3.13
C ILE A 32 -1.83 2.76 2.08
N ILE A 33 -1.68 1.51 2.49
CA ILE A 33 -1.46 0.38 1.59
C ILE A 33 -2.64 0.26 0.61
N LYS A 34 -3.89 0.30 1.11
CA LYS A 34 -5.08 0.24 0.25
C LYS A 34 -5.14 1.36 -0.78
N GLN A 35 -4.72 2.58 -0.41
CA GLN A 35 -4.62 3.70 -1.36
C GLN A 35 -3.49 3.51 -2.37
N ALA A 36 -2.33 3.02 -1.93
CA ALA A 36 -1.20 2.76 -2.82
C ALA A 36 -1.53 1.71 -3.89
N TRP A 37 -2.32 0.68 -3.55
CA TRP A 37 -2.84 -0.28 -4.52
C TRP A 37 -3.85 0.36 -5.49
N ARG A 38 -4.72 1.26 -5.00
CA ARG A 38 -5.68 1.99 -5.85
C ARG A 38 -4.99 2.90 -6.86
N ILE A 39 -3.88 3.54 -6.47
CA ILE A 39 -3.08 4.42 -7.33
C ILE A 39 -2.15 3.60 -8.25
N GLY A 40 -1.61 2.48 -7.77
CA GLY A 40 -0.63 1.64 -8.47
C GLY A 40 -1.18 0.79 -9.62
N SER A 41 -2.50 0.56 -9.68
CA SER A 41 -3.13 -0.13 -10.82
C SER A 41 -2.99 0.64 -12.16
N ASP A 42 -2.55 1.89 -12.13
CA ASP A 42 -2.31 2.72 -13.33
C ASP A 42 -0.94 2.50 -13.99
N LYS A 43 0.01 1.78 -13.36
CA LYS A 43 1.40 1.68 -13.85
C LYS A 43 1.83 0.37 -14.52
N LYS A 44 0.92 -0.31 -15.23
CA LYS A 44 1.28 -1.40 -16.16
C LYS A 44 0.59 -1.27 -17.52
N LYS A 45 0.85 -0.17 -18.26
CA LYS A 45 0.74 -0.12 -19.73
C LYS A 45 1.66 0.96 -20.33
N SER A 46 2.97 0.87 -20.13
CA SER A 46 3.94 1.67 -20.90
C SER A 46 5.34 1.04 -20.86
N ALA A 47 5.49 -0.12 -21.50
CA ALA A 47 6.77 -0.63 -21.97
C ALA A 47 6.47 -1.76 -22.98
N GLY A 48 5.89 -1.38 -24.12
CA GLY A 48 5.85 -2.18 -25.33
C GLY A 48 6.48 -1.32 -26.41
N VAL A 49 7.80 -1.42 -26.51
CA VAL A 49 8.58 -1.11 -27.71
C VAL A 49 8.26 -2.15 -28.78
#